data_AF-A0A967M137-F1
#
_entry.id   AF-A0A967M137-F1
#
_cell.length_a   1.000
_cell.length_b   1.000
_cell.length_c   1.000
_cell.angle_alpha   90.00
_cell.angle_beta   90.00
_cell.angle_gamma   90.00
#
_symmetry.space_group_name_H-M   'P 1'
#
loop_
_entity.id
_entity.type
_entity.pdbx_description
1 polymer ?
#
loop_
_entity_poly.entity_id
_entity_poly.type
_entity_poly.pdbx_seq_one_letter_code
_entity_poly.pdbx_strand_id
1 'polypeptide(L)'
;IFAASSLRESFVEIGQLYEKQTGQTVRFNFAGSQTLRTQIEFGAPADLYAAANPEIIKPLVNKNLVGQVHFFAGNNLAVLLSKKKSPVKAVADLT
;
A
#
# COMPACT_ATOMS: atom_id res chain seq x y z
N ILE A 1 -0.06 -5.11 -11.11
CA ILE A 1 -0.22 -4.98 -9.63
C ILE A 1 -0.23 -3.51 -9.22
N PHE A 2 -1.28 -3.05 -8.53
CA PHE A 2 -1.34 -1.74 -7.89
C PHE A 2 -1.04 -1.89 -6.40
N ALA A 3 -0.03 -1.20 -5.88
CA ALA A 3 0.37 -1.33 -4.48
C ALA A 3 0.65 0.02 -3.83
N ALA A 4 0.30 0.16 -2.55
CA ALA A 4 0.64 1.34 -1.77
C ALA A 4 2.15 1.62 -1.81
N SER A 5 2.56 2.88 -1.92
CA SER A 5 3.99 3.25 -1.97
C SER A 5 4.81 2.72 -0.80
N SER A 6 4.21 2.58 0.39
CA SER A 6 4.87 2.01 1.57
C SER A 6 5.23 0.53 1.44
N LEU A 7 4.67 -0.18 0.45
CA LEU A 7 4.94 -1.59 0.17
C LEU A 7 6.04 -1.79 -0.89
N ARG A 8 6.61 -0.70 -1.45
CA ARG A 8 7.48 -0.75 -2.62
C ARG A 8 8.65 -1.72 -2.46
N GLU A 9 9.42 -1.58 -1.40
CA GLU A 9 10.64 -2.39 -1.18
C GLU A 9 10.30 -3.88 -1.10
N SER A 10 9.37 -4.25 -0.21
CA SER A 10 8.94 -5.64 -0.04
C SER A 10 8.32 -6.22 -1.31
N PHE A 11 7.50 -5.47 -2.05
CA PHE A 11 6.87 -5.97 -3.27
C PHE A 11 7.85 -6.13 -4.42
N VAL A 12 8.87 -5.26 -4.53
CA VAL A 12 9.93 -5.43 -5.53
C VAL A 12 10.72 -6.70 -5.25
N GLU A 13 11.08 -6.97 -3.99
CA GLU A 13 11.77 -8.21 -3.59
C GLU A 13 10.91 -9.45 -3.88
N ILE A 14 9.65 -9.45 -3.45
CA ILE A 14 8.70 -10.54 -3.71
C ILE A 14 8.49 -10.74 -5.22
N GLY A 15 8.41 -9.64 -5.99
CA GLY A 15 8.27 -9.67 -7.43
C GLY A 15 9.44 -10.40 -8.10
N GLN A 16 10.68 -10.08 -7.73
CA GLN A 16 11.88 -10.75 -8.26
C GLN A 16 11.88 -12.25 -7.94
N LEU A 17 11.49 -12.63 -6.72
CA LEU A 17 11.38 -14.03 -6.33
C LEU A 17 10.31 -14.76 -7.15
N TYR A 18 9.14 -14.14 -7.34
CA TYR A 18 8.05 -14.69 -8.13
C TYR A 18 8.43 -14.84 -9.61
N GLU A 19 9.07 -13.83 -10.21
CA GLU A 19 9.57 -13.88 -11.59
C GLU A 19 10.58 -15.02 -11.77
N LYS A 20 11.52 -15.19 -10.83
CA LYS A 20 12.50 -16.28 -10.86
C LYS A 20 11.86 -17.66 -10.76
N GLN A 21 10.82 -17.82 -9.95
CA GLN A 21 10.15 -19.10 -9.73
C GLN A 21 9.20 -19.49 -10.87
N THR A 22 8.51 -18.51 -11.46
CA THR A 22 7.41 -18.76 -12.39
C THR A 22 7.72 -18.41 -13.85
N GLY A 23 8.75 -17.59 -14.08
CA GLY A 23 9.04 -16.98 -15.38
C GLY A 23 8.06 -15.89 -15.81
N GLN A 24 7.04 -15.56 -15.00
CA GLN A 24 6.05 -14.53 -15.33
C GLN A 24 6.53 -13.16 -14.89
N THR A 25 6.55 -12.17 -15.81
CA THR A 25 6.93 -10.79 -15.50
C THR A 25 5.90 -10.09 -14.61
N VAL A 26 6.39 -9.37 -13.59
CA VAL A 26 5.57 -8.61 -12.66
C VAL A 26 5.71 -7.12 -12.93
N ARG A 27 4.57 -6.46 -13.17
CA ARG A 27 4.52 -5.00 -13.34
C ARG A 27 3.81 -4.34 -12.17
N PHE A 28 4.51 -3.41 -11.53
CA PHE A 28 3.99 -2.64 -10.41
C PHE A 28 3.61 -1.21 -10.80
N ASN A 29 2.53 -0.71 -10.21
CA ASN A 29 2.18 0.70 -10.13
C ASN A 29 2.10 1.08 -8.66
N PHE A 30 3.02 1.94 -8.20
CA PHE A 30 3.09 2.37 -6.81
C PHE A 30 2.61 3.80 -6.68
N ALA A 31 1.63 4.04 -5.82
CA ALA A 31 1.16 5.37 -5.46
C ALA A 31 0.45 5.36 -4.09
N GLY A 32 -0.10 6.51 -3.68
CA GLY A 32 -1.00 6.57 -2.53
C GLY A 32 -2.19 5.63 -2.75
N SER A 33 -2.57 4.86 -1.72
CA SER A 33 -3.60 3.83 -1.85
C SER A 33 -4.93 4.40 -2.38
N GLN A 34 -5.31 5.60 -1.94
CA GLN A 34 -6.49 6.30 -2.41
C GLN A 34 -6.43 6.64 -3.91
N THR A 35 -5.28 7.10 -4.41
CA THR A 35 -5.07 7.38 -5.83
C THR A 35 -5.26 6.13 -6.68
N LEU A 36 -4.66 5.00 -6.26
CA LEU A 36 -4.80 3.71 -6.95
C LEU A 36 -6.23 3.19 -6.91
N ARG A 37 -6.93 3.35 -5.77
CA ARG A 37 -8.35 3.01 -5.64
C ARG A 37 -9.17 3.79 -6.67
N THR A 38 -8.97 5.12 -6.75
CA THR A 38 -9.67 5.97 -7.72
C THR A 38 -9.37 5.55 -9.17
N GLN A 39 -8.14 5.17 -9.49
CA GLN A 39 -7.81 4.62 -10.81
C GLN A 39 -8.63 3.35 -11.12
N ILE A 40 -8.75 2.43 -10.16
CA ILE A 40 -9.58 1.21 -10.32
C ILE A 40 -11.06 1.57 -10.46
N GLU A 41 -11.57 2.55 -9.71
CA GLU A 41 -12.94 3.05 -9.85
C GLU A 41 -13.25 3.59 -11.25
N PHE A 42 -12.24 4.13 -11.94
CA PHE A 42 -12.33 4.61 -13.32
C PHE A 42 -11.89 3.58 -14.36
N GLY A 43 -11.78 2.30 -13.99
CA GLY A 43 -11.55 1.20 -14.92
C GLY A 43 -10.08 0.92 -15.25
N ALA A 44 -9.12 1.45 -14.50
CA ALA A 44 -7.72 1.08 -14.68
C ALA A 44 -7.53 -0.42 -14.36
N PRO A 45 -6.88 -1.20 -15.25
CA PRO A 45 -6.71 -2.63 -15.05
C PRO A 45 -5.62 -2.92 -14.01
N ALA A 46 -5.94 -3.79 -13.05
CA ALA A 46 -4.98 -4.32 -12.08
C ALA A 46 -5.37 -5.74 -11.65
N ASP A 47 -4.42 -6.67 -11.74
CA ASP A 47 -4.63 -8.07 -11.31
C ASP A 47 -4.66 -8.22 -9.78
N LEU A 48 -3.99 -7.30 -9.08
CA LEU A 48 -3.89 -7.26 -7.62
C LEU A 48 -3.87 -5.81 -7.17
N TYR A 49 -4.65 -5.50 -6.13
CA TYR A 49 -4.64 -4.22 -5.43
C TYR A 49 -4.26 -4.41 -3.96
N ALA A 50 -3.11 -3.86 -3.55
CA ALA A 50 -2.61 -3.90 -2.19
C ALA A 50 -2.64 -2.49 -1.55
N ALA A 51 -3.62 -2.25 -0.69
CA ALA A 51 -3.82 -0.96 -0.02
C ALA A 51 -3.20 -0.92 1.39
N ALA A 52 -2.91 0.29 1.87
CA ALA A 52 -2.35 0.51 3.21
C ALA A 52 -3.38 0.39 4.35
N ASN A 53 -4.69 0.47 4.04
CA ASN A 53 -5.76 0.39 5.02
C ASN A 53 -7.03 -0.25 4.40
N PRO A 54 -7.71 -1.15 5.12
CA PRO A 54 -8.98 -1.76 4.70
C PRO A 54 -10.09 -0.77 4.33
N GLU A 55 -10.19 0.37 5.02
CA GLU A 55 -11.21 1.40 4.77
C GLU A 55 -11.13 1.95 3.33
N ILE A 56 -9.93 1.99 2.75
CA ILE A 56 -9.71 2.45 1.37
C ILE A 56 -10.28 1.47 0.36
N ILE A 57 -10.34 0.17 0.69
CA ILE A 57 -10.83 -0.89 -0.19
C ILE A 57 -12.37 -0.95 -0.18
N LYS A 58 -13.03 -0.60 0.94
CA LYS A 58 -14.50 -0.70 1.10
C LYS A 58 -15.32 -0.14 -0.07
N PRO A 59 -15.02 1.05 -0.63
CA PRO A 59 -15.77 1.58 -1.76
C PRO A 59 -15.72 0.69 -3.01
N LEU A 60 -14.61 0.00 -3.25
CA LEU A 60 -14.48 -0.94 -4.38
C LEU A 60 -15.30 -2.20 -4.15
N VAL A 61 -15.33 -2.71 -2.92
CA VAL A 61 -16.14 -3.87 -2.53
C VAL A 61 -17.62 -3.57 -2.73
N ASN A 62 -18.08 -2.41 -2.23
CA ASN A 62 -19.49 -1.99 -2.35
C ASN A 62 -19.93 -1.83 -3.82
N LYS A 63 -18.99 -1.50 -4.72
CA LYS A 63 -19.23 -1.36 -6.16
C LYS A 63 -18.99 -2.67 -6.94
N ASN A 64 -18.66 -3.77 -6.26
CA ASN A 64 -18.28 -5.05 -6.86
C ASN A 64 -17.12 -4.94 -7.87
N LEU A 65 -16.18 -4.02 -7.62
CA LEU A 65 -15.01 -3.79 -8.49
C LEU A 65 -13.78 -4.60 -8.07
N VAL A 66 -13.84 -5.30 -6.94
CA VAL A 66 -12.77 -6.16 -6.41
C VAL A 66 -13.36 -7.47 -5.89
N GLY A 67 -12.55 -8.52 -5.90
CA GLY A 67 -12.89 -9.81 -5.32
C GLY A 67 -12.64 -9.89 -3.82
N GLN A 68 -12.16 -11.06 -3.38
CA GLN A 68 -11.87 -11.33 -1.97
C GLN A 68 -10.78 -10.41 -1.41
N VAL A 69 -10.98 -9.91 -0.19
CA VAL A 69 -10.04 -9.06 0.53
C VAL A 69 -9.32 -9.89 1.60
N HIS A 70 -8.00 -9.80 1.65
CA HIS A 70 -7.16 -10.50 2.62
C HIS A 70 -6.29 -9.51 3.41
N PHE A 71 -6.27 -9.63 4.74
CA PHE A 71 -5.28 -8.96 5.57
C PHE A 71 -3.97 -9.74 5.51
N PHE A 72 -2.88 -9.07 5.14
CA PHE A 72 -1.57 -9.73 4.97
C PHE A 72 -0.46 -9.07 5.78
N ALA A 73 -0.65 -7.82 6.23
CA ALA A 73 0.33 -7.08 7.01
C ALA A 73 -0.36 -6.06 7.94
N GLY A 74 0.34 -5.68 9.01
CA GLY A 74 -0.03 -4.59 9.91
C GLY A 74 1.14 -3.62 10.07
N ASN A 75 0.86 -2.40 10.49
CA ASN A 75 1.88 -1.39 10.76
C ASN A 75 1.49 -0.54 11.97
N ASN A 76 2.51 0.00 12.65
CA ASN A 76 2.34 0.96 13.74
C ASN A 76 2.90 2.31 13.32
N LEU A 77 2.15 3.38 13.54
CA LEU A 77 2.65 4.73 13.35
C LEU A 77 3.62 5.09 14.47
N ALA A 78 4.75 5.67 14.10
CA ALA A 78 5.76 6.14 15.04
C ALA A 78 6.26 7.52 14.60
N VAL A 79 6.65 8.34 15.58
CA VAL A 79 7.29 9.63 15.36
C VAL A 79 8.77 9.47 15.67
N LEU A 80 9.62 9.72 14.67
CA LEU A 80 11.07 9.70 14.84
C LEU A 80 11.55 11.09 15.22
N LEU A 81 12.26 11.19 16.36
CA LEU A 81 12.79 12.44 16.88
C LEU A 81 14.31 12.50 16.69
N SER A 82 14.83 13.69 16.38
CA SER A 82 16.26 13.93 16.32
C SER A 82 16.88 13.77 17.72
N LYS A 83 17.99 13.02 17.79
CA LYS A 83 18.79 12.86 19.03
C LYS A 83 19.41 14.19 19.49
N LYS A 84 19.58 15.17 18.59
CA LYS A 84 20.04 16.52 18.94
C LYS A 84 18.81 17.38 19.30
N LYS A 85 18.70 17.80 20.56
CA LYS A 85 17.67 18.70 21.14
C LYS A 85 16.42 18.85 20.26
N SER A 86 15.57 17.82 20.27
CA SER A 86 14.24 17.91 19.67
C SER A 86 13.36 18.82 20.54
N PRO A 87 12.67 19.83 19.98
CA PRO A 87 11.67 20.60 20.71
C PRO A 87 10.42 19.78 21.03
N VAL A 88 10.20 18.68 20.29
CA VAL A 88 9.09 17.74 20.48
C VAL A 88 9.45 16.76 21.60
N LYS A 89 8.67 16.78 22.69
CA LYS A 89 8.77 15.90 23.86
C LYS A 89 7.59 14.92 23.94
N ALA A 90 6.44 15.28 23.39
CA ALA A 90 5.23 14.46 23.35
C ALA A 90 4.51 14.64 22.00
N VAL A 91 3.55 13.75 21.70
CA VAL A 91 2.71 13.83 20.48
C VAL A 91 1.95 15.16 20.42
N ALA A 92 1.55 15.70 21.57
CA ALA A 92 0.87 16.98 21.68
C ALA A 92 1.71 18.18 21.18
N ASP A 93 3.03 18.04 21.10
CA ASP A 93 3.91 19.10 20.59
C ASP A 93 3.94 19.16 19.04
N LEU A 94 3.16 18.30 18.35
CA LEU A 94 3.07 18.22 16.88
C LEU A 94 1.85 18.96 16.30
N THR A 95 1.07 19.63 17.14
CA THR A 95 -0.17 20.35 16.78
C THR A 95 -0.14 21.74 17.35
#